data_AF-A0A0E0J1B7-F1
#
_entry.id   AF-A0A0E0J1B7-F1
#
_cell.length_a   1.000
_cell.length_b   1.000
_cell.length_c   1.000
_cell.angle_alpha   90.00
_cell.angle_beta   90.00
_cell.angle_gamma   90.00
#
_symmetry.space_group_name_H-M   'P 1'
#
loop_
_entity.id
_entity.type
_entity.pdbx_description
1 polymer ?
#
loop_
_entity_poly.entity_id
_entity_poly.type
_entity_poly.pdbx_seq_one_letter_code
_entity_poly.pdbx_strand_id
1 'polypeptide(L)'
;MAPFMACASPPVLALALLASCGAFLATSMLPARATAGSCLDVGDMVMMDRFRAWQGAHNRSYPSAEEALQRFDVYRRNAEFIDAVNLRGDLTYQLAENEFADLTEEEFLATYTGYYIGDGPVDDFVITTGAGDVDASFSYRVDVPASVDWRAQGAVVPPKSQTSTCSWRHTRCRLPDPDL
;
A
#
# COMPACT_ATOMS: atom_id res chain seq x y z
N MET A 1 97.26 27.58 40.54
CA MET A 1 95.92 28.03 40.96
C MET A 1 94.91 27.06 40.38
N ALA A 2 94.39 26.18 41.23
CA ALA A 2 93.23 25.30 41.00
C ALA A 2 91.94 26.19 40.96
N PRO A 3 90.67 25.70 40.86
CA PRO A 3 90.25 24.36 41.28
C PRO A 3 88.97 23.76 40.63
N PHE A 4 88.58 22.59 41.16
CA PHE A 4 87.25 21.95 41.22
C PHE A 4 86.62 21.42 39.92
N MET A 5 85.74 20.41 39.91
CA MET A 5 85.40 19.23 40.71
C MET A 5 84.06 18.75 40.17
N ALA A 6 83.94 17.44 39.90
CA ALA A 6 82.68 16.67 39.85
C ALA A 6 81.67 17.05 38.73
N CYS A 7 80.74 16.22 38.25
CA CYS A 7 80.20 14.95 38.74
C CYS A 7 79.44 14.23 37.58
N ALA A 8 79.15 12.95 37.80
CA ALA A 8 78.03 12.16 37.26
C ALA A 8 78.21 11.37 35.93
N SER A 9 78.43 10.07 36.11
CA SER A 9 78.08 8.89 35.28
C SER A 9 76.59 8.50 35.43
N PRO A 10 76.04 7.42 34.79
CA PRO A 10 76.11 6.88 33.41
C PRO A 10 74.66 6.46 32.96
N PRO A 11 74.33 5.36 32.22
CA PRO A 11 75.07 4.50 31.26
C PRO A 11 74.28 4.23 29.93
N VAL A 12 74.84 3.29 29.15
CA VAL A 12 74.19 2.38 28.17
C VAL A 12 73.97 2.95 26.75
N LEU A 13 74.93 2.79 25.83
CA LEU A 13 75.08 1.64 24.92
C LEU A 13 73.80 1.28 24.15
N ALA A 14 73.73 1.66 22.87
CA ALA A 14 73.17 0.76 21.87
C ALA A 14 73.80 1.04 20.50
N LEU A 15 74.41 0.00 19.97
CA LEU A 15 75.20 -0.04 18.76
C LEU A 15 74.40 0.28 17.51
N ALA A 16 75.11 0.94 16.60
CA ALA A 16 74.72 1.17 15.22
C ALA A 16 74.66 -0.12 14.40
N LEU A 17 73.77 -0.07 13.40
CA LEU A 17 73.82 -0.73 12.09
C LEU A 17 73.85 -2.26 12.10
N LEU A 18 72.83 -2.87 11.51
CA LEU A 18 73.02 -3.80 10.39
C LEU A 18 71.72 -3.90 9.56
N ALA A 19 71.94 -3.92 8.25
CA ALA A 19 70.95 -3.87 7.20
C ALA A 19 70.20 -5.19 6.96
N SER A 20 69.15 -5.07 6.14
CA SER A 20 68.42 -6.10 5.39
C SER A 20 67.24 -6.74 6.10
N CYS A 21 66.04 -6.62 5.50
CA CYS A 21 65.44 -7.71 4.74
C CYS A 21 64.14 -7.19 4.07
N GLY A 22 63.85 -7.67 2.86
CA GLY A 22 62.79 -7.14 1.99
C GLY A 22 61.39 -7.18 2.62
N ALA A 23 60.65 -6.08 2.47
CA ALA A 23 59.25 -6.00 2.83
C ALA A 23 58.40 -5.93 1.56
N PHE A 24 57.68 -7.05 1.33
CA PHE A 24 56.46 -7.23 0.55
C PHE A 24 55.79 -5.96 0.03
N LEU A 25 55.83 -5.74 -1.29
CA LEU A 25 54.79 -4.98 -1.98
C LEU A 25 53.55 -5.87 -2.12
N ALA A 26 52.82 -6.02 -1.02
CA ALA A 26 51.43 -6.45 -1.10
C ALA A 26 50.63 -5.25 -1.61
N THR A 27 50.47 -5.15 -2.94
CA THR A 27 49.49 -4.26 -3.54
C THR A 27 48.12 -4.60 -2.95
N SER A 28 47.60 -3.73 -2.11
CA SER A 28 46.25 -3.84 -1.56
C SER A 28 45.27 -3.74 -2.72
N MET A 29 44.88 -4.90 -3.27
CA MET A 29 43.67 -5.01 -4.05
C MET A 29 42.52 -4.69 -3.10
N LEU A 30 42.05 -3.44 -3.12
CA LEU A 30 40.73 -3.17 -2.62
C LEU A 30 39.78 -4.03 -3.45
N PRO A 31 38.94 -4.89 -2.84
CA PRO A 31 37.85 -5.47 -3.59
C PRO A 31 37.01 -4.29 -4.07
N ALA A 32 36.95 -4.11 -5.39
CA ALA A 32 35.95 -3.24 -5.99
C ALA A 32 34.61 -3.76 -5.46
N ARG A 33 33.98 -2.98 -4.57
CA ARG A 33 32.63 -3.25 -4.12
C ARG A 33 31.78 -3.09 -5.36
N ALA A 34 31.49 -4.22 -6.02
CA ALA A 34 30.49 -4.29 -7.05
C ALA A 34 29.20 -3.85 -6.37
N THR A 35 28.83 -2.58 -6.54
CA THR A 35 27.44 -2.21 -6.47
C THR A 35 26.80 -3.04 -7.57
N ALA A 36 26.15 -4.13 -7.19
CA ALA A 36 25.15 -4.75 -8.02
C ALA A 36 24.17 -3.62 -8.32
N GLY A 37 24.37 -2.94 -9.45
CA GLY A 37 23.30 -2.22 -10.09
C GLY A 37 22.30 -3.31 -10.40
N SER A 38 21.29 -3.42 -9.55
CA SER A 38 20.08 -4.15 -9.89
C SER A 38 19.65 -3.58 -11.23
N CYS A 39 19.72 -4.40 -12.27
CA CYS A 39 18.95 -4.14 -13.47
C CYS A 39 17.51 -4.05 -12.98
N LEU A 40 16.97 -2.83 -12.90
CA LEU A 40 15.54 -2.64 -12.72
C LEU A 40 14.90 -3.44 -13.84
N ASP A 41 14.05 -4.40 -13.48
CA ASP A 41 13.39 -5.26 -14.45
C ASP A 41 12.61 -4.38 -15.44
N VAL A 42 12.64 -4.73 -16.72
CA VAL A 42 11.89 -3.98 -17.74
C VAL A 42 10.39 -4.02 -17.40
N GLY A 43 9.91 -5.13 -16.83
CA GLY A 43 8.56 -5.25 -16.29
C GLY A 43 8.28 -4.26 -15.17
N ASP A 44 9.20 -4.09 -14.22
CA ASP A 44 9.06 -3.10 -13.14
C ASP A 44 8.98 -1.66 -13.66
N MET A 45 9.76 -1.31 -14.69
CA MET A 45 9.68 0.04 -15.30
C MET A 45 8.31 0.28 -15.97
N VAL A 46 7.81 -0.71 -16.72
CA VAL A 46 6.49 -0.61 -17.38
C VAL A 46 5.36 -0.51 -16.35
N MET A 47 5.42 -1.31 -15.28
CA MET A 47 4.42 -1.24 -14.21
C MET A 47 4.48 0.08 -13.45
N MET A 48 5.68 0.64 -13.23
CA MET A 48 5.83 1.95 -12.60
C MET A 48 5.19 3.07 -13.44
N ASP A 49 5.30 3.01 -14.77
CA ASP A 49 4.64 3.99 -15.63
C ASP A 49 3.11 3.83 -15.64
N ARG A 50 2.60 2.58 -15.63
CA ARG A 50 1.16 2.30 -15.45
C ARG A 50 0.66 2.85 -14.12
N PHE A 51 1.42 2.65 -13.03
CA PHE A 51 1.11 3.17 -11.70
C PHE A 51 1.04 4.71 -11.68
N ARG A 52 2.02 5.39 -12.29
CA ARG A 52 2.01 6.86 -12.38
C ARG A 52 0.82 7.38 -13.18
N ALA A 53 0.45 6.71 -14.27
CA ALA A 53 -0.74 7.05 -15.04
C ALA A 53 -2.01 6.89 -14.21
N TRP A 54 -2.12 5.78 -13.47
CA TRP A 54 -3.21 5.53 -12.53
C TRP A 54 -3.26 6.59 -11.42
N GLN A 55 -2.12 6.96 -10.83
CA GLN A 55 -2.05 8.02 -9.83
C GLN A 55 -2.58 9.36 -10.37
N GLY A 56 -2.23 9.71 -11.60
CA GLY A 56 -2.74 10.91 -12.27
C GLY A 56 -4.25 10.85 -12.52
N ALA A 57 -4.76 9.70 -12.96
CA ALA A 57 -6.19 9.50 -13.22
C ALA A 57 -7.05 9.56 -11.93
N HIS A 58 -6.51 9.08 -10.81
CA HIS A 58 -7.21 9.00 -9.52
C HIS A 58 -6.79 10.09 -8.52
N ASN A 59 -5.98 11.07 -8.95
CA ASN A 59 -5.46 12.15 -8.11
C ASN A 59 -4.82 11.66 -6.81
N ARG A 60 -3.99 10.61 -6.90
CA ARG A 60 -3.31 9.96 -5.77
C ARG A 60 -1.90 10.52 -5.58
N SER A 61 -1.57 10.84 -4.34
CA SER A 61 -0.23 11.30 -3.94
C SER A 61 0.13 10.71 -2.58
N TYR A 62 1.41 10.38 -2.37
CA TYR A 62 1.92 9.81 -1.12
C TYR A 62 2.90 10.78 -0.45
N PRO A 63 2.92 10.84 0.88
CA PRO A 63 3.75 11.78 1.64
C PRO A 63 5.24 11.42 1.63
N SER A 64 5.60 10.16 1.36
CA SER A 64 6.99 9.71 1.31
C SER A 64 7.26 8.78 0.13
N ALA A 65 8.52 8.71 -0.30
CA ALA A 65 8.96 7.78 -1.33
C ALA A 65 8.86 6.31 -0.88
N GLU A 66 9.04 6.05 0.42
CA GLU A 66 8.89 4.72 1.00
C GLU A 66 7.43 4.25 0.91
N GLU A 67 6.48 5.10 1.29
CA GLU A 67 5.05 4.80 1.15
C GLU A 67 4.65 4.65 -0.32
N ALA A 68 5.15 5.51 -1.21
CA ALA A 68 4.90 5.38 -2.64
C ALA A 68 5.38 4.03 -3.20
N LEU A 69 6.53 3.53 -2.72
CA LEU A 69 7.06 2.23 -3.12
C LEU A 69 6.21 1.08 -2.57
N GLN A 70 5.78 1.15 -1.31
CA GLN A 70 4.87 0.16 -0.72
C GLN A 70 3.54 0.11 -1.48
N ARG A 71 2.97 1.27 -1.82
CA ARG A 71 1.73 1.39 -2.59
C ARG A 71 1.89 0.90 -4.02
N PHE A 72 3.04 1.15 -4.64
CA PHE A 72 3.39 0.56 -5.93
C PHE A 72 3.42 -0.97 -5.87
N ASP A 73 4.02 -1.58 -4.83
CA ASP A 73 4.05 -3.04 -4.69
C ASP A 73 2.66 -3.66 -4.51
N VAL A 74 1.74 -2.97 -3.84
CA VAL A 74 0.33 -3.37 -3.74
C VAL A 74 -0.36 -3.24 -5.10
N TYR A 75 -0.22 -2.08 -5.73
CA TYR A 75 -0.79 -1.81 -7.04
C TYR A 75 -0.33 -2.81 -8.11
N ARG A 76 0.96 -3.12 -8.18
CA ARG A 76 1.51 -4.11 -9.12
C ARG A 76 0.82 -5.46 -8.96
N ARG A 77 0.70 -5.96 -7.73
CA ARG A 77 0.03 -7.24 -7.44
C ARG A 77 -1.44 -7.21 -7.86
N ASN A 78 -2.15 -6.11 -7.59
CA ASN A 78 -3.55 -5.97 -7.96
C ASN A 78 -3.73 -5.87 -9.48
N ALA A 79 -2.88 -5.12 -10.19
CA ALA A 79 -2.91 -5.00 -11.64
C ALA A 79 -2.61 -6.34 -12.34
N GLU A 80 -1.59 -7.06 -11.88
CA GLU A 80 -1.28 -8.41 -12.38
C GLU A 80 -2.42 -9.40 -12.11
N PHE A 81 -3.07 -9.31 -10.95
CA PHE A 81 -4.24 -10.12 -10.63
C PHE A 81 -5.42 -9.83 -11.58
N ILE A 82 -5.70 -8.54 -11.83
CA ILE A 82 -6.74 -8.10 -12.78
C ILE A 82 -6.46 -8.67 -14.18
N ASP A 83 -5.23 -8.48 -14.67
CA ASP A 83 -4.84 -8.92 -16.00
C ASP A 83 -4.93 -10.45 -16.13
N ALA A 84 -4.47 -11.19 -15.11
CA ALA A 84 -4.53 -12.65 -15.10
C ALA A 84 -5.97 -13.18 -15.07
N VAL A 85 -6.85 -12.60 -14.24
CA VAL A 85 -8.27 -13.00 -14.15
C VAL A 85 -9.00 -12.73 -15.47
N ASN A 86 -8.82 -11.54 -16.04
CA ASN A 86 -9.46 -11.18 -17.29
C ASN A 86 -8.95 -12.01 -18.48
N LEU A 87 -7.66 -12.39 -18.46
CA LEU A 87 -7.08 -13.26 -19.48
C LEU A 87 -7.64 -14.69 -19.42
N ARG A 88 -7.90 -15.23 -18.23
CA ARG A 88 -8.52 -16.57 -18.08
C ARG A 88 -9.92 -16.62 -18.69
N GLY A 89 -10.69 -15.54 -18.55
CA GLY A 89 -12.02 -15.41 -19.15
C GLY A 89 -13.04 -16.43 -18.63
N ASP A 90 -12.83 -16.98 -17.44
CA ASP A 90 -13.67 -18.00 -16.79
C ASP A 90 -14.80 -17.41 -15.94
N LEU A 91 -14.80 -16.09 -15.74
CA LEU A 91 -15.78 -15.37 -14.95
C LEU A 91 -16.83 -14.70 -15.83
N THR A 92 -18.04 -14.57 -15.30
CA THR A 92 -19.15 -13.81 -15.94
C THR A 92 -18.98 -12.29 -15.82
N TYR A 93 -17.90 -11.85 -15.17
CA TYR A 93 -17.55 -10.45 -14.95
C TYR A 93 -16.07 -10.21 -15.22
N GLN A 94 -15.71 -8.96 -15.43
CA GLN A 94 -14.33 -8.52 -15.62
C GLN A 94 -13.91 -7.63 -14.46
N LEU A 95 -12.62 -7.66 -14.15
CA LEU A 95 -12.02 -6.74 -13.19
C LEU A 95 -11.42 -5.55 -13.93
N ALA A 96 -11.37 -4.41 -13.26
CA ALA A 96 -10.73 -3.21 -13.78
C ALA A 96 -10.03 -2.46 -12.65
N GLU A 97 -8.98 -1.73 -13.00
CA GLU A 97 -8.33 -0.82 -12.08
C GLU A 97 -9.32 0.26 -11.64
N ASN A 98 -9.45 0.45 -10.33
CA ASN A 98 -10.32 1.44 -9.74
C ASN A 98 -9.55 2.26 -8.69
N GLU A 99 -10.24 3.13 -7.96
CA GLU A 99 -9.63 3.99 -6.95
C GLU A 99 -8.98 3.25 -5.77
N PHE A 100 -9.25 1.94 -5.62
CA PHE A 100 -8.74 1.08 -4.55
C PHE A 100 -7.57 0.19 -4.99
N ALA A 101 -7.05 0.37 -6.21
CA ALA A 101 -6.01 -0.50 -6.77
C ALA A 101 -4.70 -0.48 -5.96
N ASP A 102 -4.44 0.53 -5.12
CA ASP A 102 -3.27 0.62 -4.24
C ASP A 102 -3.51 0.13 -2.80
N LEU A 103 -4.66 -0.47 -2.52
CA LEU A 103 -5.03 -1.01 -1.21
C LEU A 103 -4.94 -2.52 -1.18
N THR A 104 -4.56 -3.08 -0.02
CA THR A 104 -4.74 -4.51 0.22
C THR A 104 -6.19 -4.82 0.54
N GLU A 105 -6.56 -6.10 0.47
CA GLU A 105 -7.89 -6.56 0.85
C GLU A 105 -8.22 -6.16 2.30
N GLU A 106 -7.27 -6.32 3.22
CA GLU A 106 -7.45 -5.99 4.64
C GLU A 106 -7.65 -4.48 4.85
N GLU A 107 -6.86 -3.64 4.17
CA GLU A 107 -7.01 -2.19 4.23
C GLU A 107 -8.36 -1.74 3.67
N PHE A 108 -8.77 -2.35 2.55
CA PHE A 108 -10.06 -2.07 1.92
C PHE A 108 -11.23 -2.44 2.86
N LEU A 109 -11.19 -3.64 3.45
CA LEU A 109 -12.21 -4.10 4.39
C LEU A 109 -12.27 -3.22 5.65
N ALA A 110 -11.12 -2.93 6.26
CA ALA A 110 -11.04 -2.12 7.47
C ALA A 110 -11.60 -0.70 7.27
N THR A 111 -11.44 -0.14 6.07
CA THR A 111 -11.75 1.26 5.79
C THR A 111 -13.13 1.46 5.15
N TYR A 112 -13.54 0.57 4.23
CA TYR A 112 -14.69 0.82 3.36
C TYR A 112 -15.90 -0.05 3.66
N THR A 113 -15.76 -1.27 4.18
CA THR A 113 -16.93 -2.18 4.24
C THR A 113 -17.72 -2.09 5.55
N GLY A 114 -17.20 -1.40 6.57
CA GLY A 114 -17.82 -1.41 7.90
C GLY A 114 -18.01 -2.85 8.39
N TYR A 115 -17.14 -3.78 8.00
CA TYR A 115 -17.26 -5.17 8.37
C TYR A 115 -16.40 -5.42 9.62
N TYR A 116 -17.05 -5.57 10.78
CA TYR A 116 -16.35 -6.00 12.00
C TYR A 116 -16.22 -7.52 11.98
N ILE A 117 -14.99 -8.02 11.83
CA ILE A 117 -14.64 -9.40 12.16
C ILE A 117 -14.42 -9.44 13.68
N GLY A 118 -15.48 -9.62 14.45
CA GLY A 118 -15.39 -9.88 15.88
C GLY A 118 -16.19 -11.13 16.22
N ASP A 119 -15.65 -11.99 17.07
CA ASP A 119 -16.33 -13.16 17.67
C ASP A 119 -17.44 -12.78 18.68
N GLY A 120 -17.90 -11.52 18.64
CA GLY A 120 -19.00 -11.04 19.46
C GLY A 120 -20.35 -11.50 18.88
N PRO A 121 -21.41 -11.57 19.71
CA PRO A 121 -22.74 -11.78 19.16
C PRO A 121 -22.97 -10.73 18.08
N VAL A 122 -23.24 -11.18 16.85
CA VAL A 122 -23.87 -10.36 15.82
C VAL A 122 -25.08 -9.76 16.52
N ASP A 123 -24.98 -8.49 16.88
CA ASP A 123 -26.12 -7.75 17.36
C ASP A 123 -27.14 -7.93 16.23
N ASP A 124 -28.24 -8.62 16.55
CA ASP A 124 -29.34 -8.90 15.66
C ASP A 124 -30.05 -7.57 15.41
N PHE A 125 -29.33 -6.64 14.79
CA PHE A 125 -29.85 -5.44 14.17
C PHE A 125 -30.57 -5.94 12.94
N VAL A 126 -31.71 -6.60 13.20
CA VAL A 126 -32.81 -6.68 12.25
C VAL A 126 -33.07 -5.24 11.86
N ILE A 127 -32.56 -4.86 10.69
CA ILE A 127 -33.03 -3.69 9.99
C ILE A 127 -34.47 -4.04 9.64
N THR A 128 -35.40 -3.75 10.55
CA THR A 128 -36.80 -3.73 10.21
C THR A 128 -36.90 -2.63 9.17
N THR A 129 -37.10 -3.02 7.91
CA THR A 129 -37.62 -2.07 6.94
C THR A 129 -38.86 -1.51 7.60
N GLY A 130 -38.96 -0.19 7.83
CA GLY A 130 -40.14 0.42 8.45
C GLY A 130 -41.45 0.26 7.66
N ALA A 131 -41.51 -0.70 6.73
CA ALA A 131 -42.73 -1.37 6.35
C ALA A 131 -43.35 -1.93 7.65
N GLY A 132 -44.53 -1.44 8.01
CA GLY A 132 -45.28 -1.96 9.15
C GLY A 132 -45.57 -3.45 9.01
N ASP A 133 -46.38 -4.01 9.93
CA ASP A 133 -46.77 -5.42 9.87
C ASP A 133 -47.18 -5.81 8.44
N VAL A 134 -46.43 -6.76 7.88
CA VAL A 134 -46.76 -7.36 6.59
C VAL A 134 -48.05 -8.12 6.82
N ASP A 135 -49.17 -7.57 6.35
CA ASP A 135 -50.43 -8.28 6.34
C ASP A 135 -50.30 -9.50 5.41
N ALA A 136 -50.02 -10.65 6.02
CA ALA A 136 -49.87 -11.92 5.33
C ALA A 136 -51.18 -12.38 4.64
N SER A 137 -52.29 -11.66 4.83
CA SER A 137 -53.55 -11.91 4.11
C SER A 137 -53.57 -11.34 2.69
N PHE A 138 -52.60 -10.49 2.32
CA PHE A 138 -52.53 -9.90 0.99
C PHE A 138 -51.89 -10.86 -0.03
N SER A 139 -52.70 -11.67 -0.71
CA SER A 139 -52.21 -12.49 -1.83
C SER A 139 -51.98 -11.63 -3.06
N TYR A 140 -50.72 -11.37 -3.41
CA TYR A 140 -50.38 -10.79 -4.71
C TYR A 140 -50.55 -11.86 -5.79
N ARG A 141 -51.72 -11.95 -6.42
CA ARG A 141 -51.85 -12.57 -7.76
C ARG A 141 -51.66 -11.49 -8.81
N VAL A 142 -50.50 -10.85 -8.79
CA VAL A 142 -50.15 -9.79 -9.73
C VAL A 142 -49.12 -10.36 -10.69
N ASP A 143 -49.37 -10.18 -11.98
CA ASP A 143 -48.41 -10.52 -13.02
C ASP A 143 -47.21 -9.57 -12.89
N VAL A 144 -46.05 -10.10 -12.47
CA VAL A 144 -44.84 -9.32 -12.22
C VAL A 144 -43.99 -9.37 -13.49
N PRO A 145 -43.47 -8.23 -13.99
CA PRO A 145 -42.60 -8.22 -15.15
C PRO A 145 -41.31 -9.02 -14.92
N ALA A 146 -40.77 -9.61 -15.99
CA ALA A 146 -39.55 -10.40 -15.94
C ALA A 146 -38.29 -9.61 -15.50
N SER A 147 -38.30 -8.29 -15.61
CA SER A 147 -37.21 -7.40 -15.17
C SER A 147 -37.75 -6.01 -14.82
N VAL A 148 -37.18 -5.40 -13.77
CA VAL A 148 -37.51 -4.03 -13.34
C VAL A 148 -36.21 -3.24 -13.12
N ASP A 149 -36.10 -2.06 -13.73
CA ASP A 149 -35.04 -1.08 -13.44
C ASP A 149 -35.64 0.17 -12.79
N TRP A 150 -35.39 0.35 -11.49
CA TRP A 150 -35.87 1.50 -10.71
C TRP A 150 -35.20 2.82 -11.09
N ARG A 151 -34.02 2.79 -11.73
CA ARG A 151 -33.35 3.99 -12.24
C ARG A 151 -34.14 4.61 -13.38
N ALA A 152 -34.69 3.77 -14.26
CA ALA A 152 -35.56 4.20 -15.36
C ALA A 152 -36.87 4.85 -14.85
N GLN A 153 -37.25 4.57 -13.61
CA GLN A 153 -38.44 5.14 -12.96
C GLN A 153 -38.12 6.38 -12.11
N GLY A 154 -36.87 6.85 -12.09
CA GLY A 154 -36.47 8.01 -11.30
C GLY A 154 -36.47 7.78 -9.78
N ALA A 155 -36.59 6.53 -9.32
CA ALA A 155 -36.62 6.18 -7.92
C ALA A 155 -35.21 6.05 -7.28
N VAL A 156 -34.15 6.15 -8.09
CA VAL A 156 -32.76 5.97 -7.65
C VAL A 156 -32.00 7.28 -7.80
N VAL A 157 -31.40 7.75 -6.70
CA VAL A 157 -30.52 8.92 -6.68
C VAL A 157 -29.13 8.60 -7.26
N PRO A 158 -28.36 9.59 -7.74
CA PRO A 158 -27.01 9.37 -8.23
C PRO A 158 -26.11 8.65 -7.20
N PRO A 159 -25.19 7.78 -7.65
CA PRO A 159 -24.23 7.13 -6.77
C PRO A 159 -23.45 8.14 -5.93
N LYS A 160 -23.23 7.80 -4.65
CA LYS A 160 -22.44 8.60 -3.71
C LYS A 160 -21.19 7.82 -3.31
N SER A 161 -20.10 8.54 -3.02
CA SER A 161 -18.88 7.93 -2.50
C SER A 161 -18.95 7.84 -0.97
N GLN A 162 -18.71 6.64 -0.45
CA GLN A 162 -18.53 6.43 0.98
C GLN A 162 -17.06 6.72 1.34
N THR A 163 -16.82 7.82 2.04
CA THR A 163 -15.49 8.11 2.56
C THR A 163 -15.16 7.15 3.71
N SER A 164 -13.87 7.00 4.00
CA SER A 164 -13.31 6.17 5.08
C SER A 164 -13.89 6.43 6.48
N THR A 165 -14.63 7.53 6.66
CA THR A 165 -15.24 7.93 7.93
C THR A 165 -16.74 7.63 8.01
N CYS A 166 -17.36 7.08 6.95
CA CYS A 166 -18.83 7.00 6.83
C CYS A 166 -19.38 5.62 6.42
N SER A 167 -18.58 4.55 6.53
CA SER A 167 -18.98 3.18 6.13
C SER A 167 -20.28 2.67 6.80
N TRP A 168 -20.64 3.19 7.97
CA TRP A 168 -21.82 2.74 8.74
C TRP A 168 -23.14 3.48 8.43
N ARG A 169 -23.17 4.48 7.54
CA ARG A 169 -24.34 5.38 7.41
C ARG A 169 -24.67 5.80 5.97
N HIS A 170 -24.86 4.85 5.06
CA HIS A 170 -25.33 5.18 3.70
C HIS A 170 -26.85 5.15 3.53
N THR A 171 -27.59 4.38 4.34
CA THR A 171 -29.07 4.30 4.24
C THR A 171 -29.81 5.54 4.77
N ARG A 172 -29.12 6.55 5.33
CA ARG A 172 -29.77 7.73 5.95
C ARG A 172 -29.15 9.09 5.64
N CYS A 173 -28.29 9.22 4.64
CA CYS A 173 -27.76 10.52 4.22
C CYS A 173 -28.61 11.13 3.09
N ARG A 174 -29.80 11.63 3.45
CA ARG A 174 -30.40 12.76 2.73
C ARG A 174 -29.69 13.99 3.27
N LEU A 175 -28.77 14.57 2.48
CA LEU A 175 -28.27 15.90 2.81
C LEU A 175 -29.49 16.84 2.81
N PRO A 176 -29.64 17.73 3.80
CA PRO A 176 -30.68 18.74 3.74
C PRO A 176 -30.47 19.57 2.46
N ASP A 177 -31.53 19.76 1.69
CA ASP A 177 -31.52 20.70 0.56
C ASP A 177 -31.12 22.07 1.09
N PRO A 178 -30.16 22.77 0.45
CA PRO A 178 -29.75 24.11 0.88
C PRO A 178 -30.81 25.20 0.60
N ASP A 179 -31.93 24.86 -0.02
CA ASP A 179 -32.98 25.79 -0.47
C ASP A 179 -34.31 25.66 0.29
N LEU A 180 -34.30 25.30 1.58
CA LEU A 180 -35.43 25.43 2.51
C LEU A 180 -35.04 26.13 3.81
#